data_AF-A0A662SKQ1-F1
#
_entry.id   AF-A0A662SKQ1-F1
#
_cell.length_a   1.000
_cell.length_b   1.000
_cell.length_c   1.000
_cell.angle_alpha   90.00
_cell.angle_beta   90.00
_cell.angle_gamma   90.00
#
_symmetry.space_group_name_H-M   'P 1'
#
loop_
_entity.id
_entity.type
_entity.pdbx_description
1 polymer ?
#
loop_
_entity_poly.entity_id
_entity_poly.type
_entity_poly.pdbx_seq_one_letter_code
_entity_poly.pdbx_strand_id
1 'polypeptide(L)'
;MLGLELKPQAVEAKGKLEDWFKEVSPEEVPPPISEPKGLIETLSVEELLESFMDRRRFERATKIPESSVEVLEANPQLIRAKVKDYRVELDVSKKLLLHDCADWGRVCVKKQFCKHLGRLFMSLPEELAEEILRRILREKEEWKFRPFTE
;
A
#
# COMPACT_ATOMS: atom_id res chain seq x y z
N MET A 1 21.20 -4.60 -34.05
CA MET A 1 20.35 -3.59 -33.36
C MET A 1 18.91 -4.00 -33.60
N LEU A 2 18.31 -4.76 -32.70
CA LEU A 2 16.89 -5.16 -32.79
C LEU A 2 16.09 -4.22 -31.88
N GLY A 3 15.50 -3.21 -32.51
CA GLY A 3 14.50 -2.36 -31.86
C GLY A 3 13.29 -3.22 -31.52
N LEU A 4 13.04 -3.39 -30.22
CA LEU A 4 11.78 -3.93 -29.73
C LEU A 4 10.69 -2.89 -29.98
N GLU A 5 9.98 -3.02 -31.10
CA GLU A 5 8.73 -2.32 -31.34
C GLU A 5 7.70 -2.79 -30.30
N LEU A 6 7.37 -1.87 -29.39
CA LEU A 6 6.32 -2.08 -28.39
C LEU A 6 4.96 -2.07 -29.09
N LYS A 7 4.15 -3.11 -28.84
CA LYS A 7 2.77 -3.20 -29.34
C LYS A 7 1.94 -1.99 -28.87
N PRO A 8 0.99 -1.47 -29.68
CA PRO A 8 0.23 -0.26 -29.38
C PRO A 8 -0.47 -0.25 -28.01
N GLN A 9 -0.96 -1.41 -27.55
CA GLN A 9 -1.61 -1.57 -26.25
C GLN A 9 -0.70 -1.25 -25.06
N ALA A 10 0.61 -1.49 -25.17
CA ALA A 10 1.58 -1.20 -24.11
C ALA A 10 1.92 0.29 -24.00
N VAL A 11 1.72 1.06 -25.09
CA VAL A 11 1.89 2.52 -25.11
C VAL A 11 0.64 3.21 -24.55
N GLU A 12 -0.54 2.68 -24.86
CA GLU A 12 -1.82 3.21 -24.39
C GLU A 12 -2.04 3.01 -22.89
N ALA A 13 -1.59 1.88 -22.33
CA ALA A 13 -1.64 1.61 -20.89
C ALA A 13 -0.72 2.55 -20.09
N LYS A 14 0.44 2.95 -20.65
CA LYS A 14 1.34 3.93 -20.01
C LYS A 14 0.74 5.32 -19.94
N GLY A 15 0.17 5.80 -21.05
CA GLY A 15 -0.48 7.13 -21.10
C GLY A 15 -1.65 7.25 -20.12
N LYS A 16 -2.52 6.24 -20.07
CA LYS A 16 -3.68 6.22 -19.17
C LYS A 16 -3.30 6.22 -17.69
N LEU A 17 -2.20 5.54 -17.33
CA LEU A 17 -1.71 5.52 -15.95
C LEU A 17 -1.19 6.90 -15.55
N GLU A 18 -0.34 7.50 -16.38
CA GLU A 18 0.28 8.81 -16.14
C GLU A 18 -0.76 9.94 -16.06
N ASP A 19 -1.81 9.88 -16.88
CA ASP A 19 -2.88 10.88 -16.87
C ASP A 19 -3.80 10.73 -15.64
N TRP A 20 -4.06 9.50 -15.19
CA TRP A 20 -4.81 9.27 -13.94
C TRP A 20 -4.08 9.81 -12.70
N PHE A 21 -2.75 9.75 -12.66
CA PHE A 21 -1.95 10.37 -11.58
C PHE A 21 -1.98 11.91 -11.62
N LYS A 22 -2.29 12.54 -12.75
CA LYS A 22 -2.39 14.01 -12.88
C LYS A 22 -3.72 14.57 -12.40
N GLU A 23 -4.80 13.80 -12.46
CA GLU A 23 -6.15 14.25 -12.06
C GLU A 23 -6.38 14.19 -10.54
N VAL A 24 -5.66 13.33 -9.83
CA VAL A 24 -5.72 13.26 -8.36
C VAL A 24 -4.85 14.37 -7.78
N SER A 25 -5.45 15.49 -7.36
CA SER A 25 -4.72 16.52 -6.61
C SER A 25 -4.15 15.90 -5.33
N PRO A 26 -2.80 15.82 -5.20
CA PRO A 26 -2.19 15.26 -4.01
C PRO A 26 -2.40 16.15 -2.77
N GLU A 27 -2.81 17.41 -2.93
CA GLU A 27 -3.02 18.35 -1.81
C GLU A 27 -4.19 17.96 -0.89
N GLU A 28 -5.14 17.13 -1.34
CA GLU A 28 -6.30 16.75 -0.53
C GLU A 28 -6.05 15.56 0.41
N VAL A 29 -4.90 14.88 0.32
CA VAL A 29 -4.59 13.75 1.21
C VAL A 29 -3.96 14.29 2.50
N PRO A 30 -4.62 14.17 3.67
CA PRO A 30 -4.06 14.64 4.93
C PRO A 30 -2.73 13.95 5.23
N PRO A 31 -1.83 14.59 6.00
CA PRO A 31 -0.58 13.96 6.38
C PRO A 31 -0.83 12.73 7.29
N PRO A 32 0.13 11.80 7.35
CA PRO A 32 0.10 10.74 8.35
C PRO A 32 0.01 11.29 9.76
N ILE A 33 -0.43 10.46 10.71
CA ILE A 33 -0.58 10.82 12.12
C ILE A 33 0.75 11.33 12.69
N SER A 34 1.84 10.63 12.38
CA SER A 34 3.16 10.93 12.91
C SER A 34 4.22 10.52 11.89
N GLU A 35 5.34 11.25 11.89
CA GLU A 35 6.58 10.71 11.35
C GLU A 35 7.15 9.70 12.37
N PRO A 36 7.88 8.66 11.94
CA PRO A 36 8.48 7.71 12.86
C PRO A 36 9.41 8.44 13.84
N LYS A 37 9.12 8.32 15.14
CA LYS A 37 9.92 8.92 16.21
C LYS A 37 10.73 7.83 16.91
N GLY A 38 12.04 8.05 17.05
CA GLY A 38 12.92 7.09 17.71
C GLY A 38 13.49 6.03 16.77
N LEU A 39 13.89 4.89 17.32
CA LEU A 39 14.42 3.76 16.57
C LEU A 39 13.25 3.02 15.91
N ILE A 40 13.20 3.03 14.58
CA ILE A 40 12.15 2.37 13.77
C ILE A 40 12.02 0.88 14.15
N GLU A 41 13.12 0.28 14.58
CA GLU A 41 13.25 -1.11 15.02
C GLU A 41 12.47 -1.43 16.30
N THR A 42 12.08 -0.43 17.09
CA THR A 42 11.35 -0.62 18.35
C THR A 42 9.88 -0.27 18.26
N LEU A 43 9.42 0.22 17.11
CA LEU A 43 8.03 0.65 16.92
C LEU A 43 7.11 -0.55 16.72
N SER A 44 5.93 -0.53 17.34
CA SER A 44 4.87 -1.52 17.15
C SER A 44 4.23 -1.41 15.75
N VAL A 45 3.41 -2.40 15.38
CA VAL A 45 2.61 -2.36 14.14
C VAL A 45 1.77 -1.09 14.05
N GLU A 46 1.10 -0.69 15.14
CA GLU A 46 0.29 0.52 15.19
C GLU A 46 1.12 1.77 14.96
N GLU A 47 2.24 1.92 15.67
CA GLU A 47 3.14 3.07 15.55
C GLU A 47 3.74 3.18 14.14
N LEU A 48 4.08 2.05 13.52
CA LEU A 48 4.51 2.00 12.12
C LEU A 48 3.39 2.41 11.16
N LEU A 49 2.16 1.96 11.40
CA LEU A 49 1.00 2.34 10.58
C LEU A 49 0.66 3.82 10.69
N GLU A 50 0.91 4.47 11.83
CA GLU A 50 0.75 5.92 11.97
C GLU A 50 1.59 6.72 10.97
N SER A 51 2.72 6.17 10.50
CA SER A 51 3.60 6.76 9.48
C SER A 51 3.07 6.64 8.05
N PHE A 52 2.01 5.85 7.84
CA PHE A 52 1.38 5.65 6.54
C PHE A 52 -0.05 6.16 6.47
N MET A 53 -0.67 6.54 7.60
CA MET A 53 -2.11 6.79 7.68
C MET A 53 -2.41 8.08 8.42
N ASP A 54 -3.34 8.87 7.90
CA ASP A 54 -3.97 9.92 8.70
C ASP A 54 -4.89 9.31 9.78
N ARG A 55 -5.23 10.13 10.79
CA ARG A 55 -6.02 9.70 11.95
C ARG A 55 -7.36 9.08 11.60
N ARG A 56 -8.08 9.64 10.62
CA ARG A 56 -9.40 9.14 10.21
C ARG A 56 -9.28 7.78 9.52
N ARG A 57 -8.24 7.57 8.71
CA ARG A 57 -8.01 6.27 8.05
C ARG A 57 -7.59 5.20 9.06
N PHE A 58 -6.72 5.54 10.01
CA PHE A 58 -6.28 4.64 11.07
C PHE A 58 -7.47 4.17 11.95
N GLU A 59 -8.29 5.09 12.45
CA GLU A 59 -9.50 4.75 13.23
C GLU A 59 -10.50 3.90 12.46
N ARG A 60 -10.56 4.06 11.13
CA ARG A 60 -11.44 3.23 10.28
C ARG A 60 -10.86 1.85 10.04
N ALA A 61 -9.53 1.68 10.09
CA ALA A 61 -8.89 0.38 9.98
C ALA A 61 -9.21 -0.48 11.21
N THR A 62 -9.07 0.08 12.42
CA THR A 62 -9.36 -0.62 13.68
C THR A 62 -10.81 -1.07 13.80
N LYS A 63 -11.74 -0.34 13.15
CA LYS A 63 -13.18 -0.66 13.10
C LYS A 63 -13.56 -1.71 12.06
N ILE A 64 -12.68 -2.11 11.14
CA ILE A 64 -12.98 -3.22 10.23
C ILE A 64 -12.86 -4.52 11.04
N PRO A 65 -13.84 -5.43 10.98
CA PRO A 65 -13.75 -6.72 11.70
C PRO A 65 -12.60 -7.58 11.18
N GLU A 66 -12.00 -8.37 12.05
CA GLU A 66 -10.96 -9.35 11.67
C GLU A 66 -11.46 -10.37 10.66
N SER A 67 -12.70 -10.83 10.83
CA SER A 67 -13.38 -11.73 9.90
C SER A 67 -13.55 -11.18 8.49
N SER A 68 -13.30 -9.89 8.26
CA SER A 68 -13.27 -9.29 6.93
C SER A 68 -11.91 -9.42 6.24
N VAL A 69 -10.90 -10.02 6.87
CA VAL A 69 -9.57 -10.24 6.29
C VAL A 69 -9.40 -11.72 5.97
N GLU A 70 -9.20 -12.02 4.68
CA GLU A 70 -8.86 -13.35 4.19
C GLU A 70 -7.41 -13.32 3.72
N VAL A 71 -6.49 -13.91 4.50
CA VAL A 71 -5.08 -14.03 4.11
C VAL A 71 -4.91 -15.29 3.28
N LEU A 72 -4.56 -15.13 2.00
CA LEU A 72 -4.34 -16.22 1.06
C LEU A 72 -2.89 -16.71 1.10
N GLU A 73 -1.95 -15.77 1.27
CA GLU A 73 -0.52 -16.02 1.38
C GLU A 73 0.11 -14.91 2.23
N ALA A 74 0.98 -15.27 3.17
CA ALA A 74 1.73 -14.30 3.98
C ALA A 74 3.09 -14.86 4.37
N ASN A 75 4.14 -14.30 3.79
CA ASN A 75 5.53 -14.57 4.11
C ASN A 75 6.38 -13.30 3.86
N PRO A 76 7.67 -13.28 4.25
CA PRO A 76 8.49 -12.07 4.14
C PRO A 76 8.78 -11.61 2.69
N GLN A 77 8.41 -12.39 1.67
CA GLN A 77 8.57 -12.05 0.26
C GLN A 77 7.25 -11.62 -0.41
N LEU A 78 6.12 -12.15 0.04
CA LEU A 78 4.83 -12.00 -0.61
C LEU A 78 3.68 -12.04 0.39
N ILE A 79 2.77 -11.05 0.28
CA ILE A 79 1.45 -11.09 0.91
C ILE A 79 0.39 -11.03 -0.18
N ARG A 80 -0.57 -11.95 -0.12
CA ARG A 80 -1.83 -11.90 -0.87
C ARG A 80 -2.99 -12.04 0.10
N ALA A 81 -3.91 -11.09 0.05
CA ALA A 81 -5.07 -11.09 0.91
C ALA A 81 -6.28 -10.45 0.24
N LYS A 82 -7.45 -10.67 0.81
CA LYS A 82 -8.63 -9.84 0.60
C LYS A 82 -9.02 -9.17 1.90
N VAL A 83 -9.44 -7.91 1.79
CA VAL A 83 -10.06 -7.18 2.89
C VAL A 83 -11.43 -6.73 2.42
N LYS A 84 -12.49 -7.39 2.91
CA LYS A 84 -13.82 -7.39 2.29
C LYS A 84 -13.73 -7.90 0.85
N ASP A 85 -14.27 -7.15 -0.10
CA ASP A 85 -14.26 -7.50 -1.53
C ASP A 85 -13.03 -6.97 -2.28
N TYR A 86 -12.07 -6.35 -1.58
CA TYR A 86 -10.90 -5.73 -2.20
C TYR A 86 -9.66 -6.60 -2.07
N ARG A 87 -8.87 -6.70 -3.14
CA ARG A 87 -7.64 -7.51 -3.20
C ARG A 87 -6.46 -6.69 -2.74
N VAL A 88 -5.51 -7.30 -2.05
CA VAL A 88 -4.20 -6.73 -1.73
C VAL A 88 -3.12 -7.71 -2.18
N GLU A 89 -2.15 -7.23 -2.93
CA GLU A 89 -0.93 -7.98 -3.26
C GLU A 89 0.30 -7.12 -2.96
N LEU A 90 1.19 -7.64 -2.14
CA LEU A 90 2.42 -6.99 -1.72
C LEU A 90 3.58 -7.92 -2.08
N ASP A 91 4.31 -7.57 -3.13
CA ASP A 91 5.51 -8.27 -3.57
C ASP A 91 6.73 -7.50 -3.03
N VAL A 92 7.32 -8.01 -1.95
CA VAL A 92 8.44 -7.37 -1.25
C VAL A 92 9.69 -7.37 -2.13
N SER A 93 9.92 -8.45 -2.89
CA SER A 93 11.05 -8.56 -3.79
C SER A 93 11.01 -7.51 -4.92
N LYS A 94 9.80 -7.20 -5.43
CA LYS A 94 9.60 -6.16 -6.45
C LYS A 94 9.31 -4.78 -5.87
N LYS A 95 9.25 -4.63 -4.54
CA LYS A 95 8.85 -3.40 -3.83
C LYS A 95 7.53 -2.85 -4.38
N LEU A 96 6.55 -3.73 -4.57
CA LEU A 96 5.29 -3.41 -5.24
C LEU A 96 4.11 -3.69 -4.31
N LEU A 97 3.24 -2.69 -4.17
CA LEU A 97 1.97 -2.80 -3.45
C LEU A 97 0.80 -2.48 -4.37
N LEU A 98 -0.04 -3.49 -4.59
CA LEU A 98 -1.25 -3.46 -5.41
C LEU A 98 -2.50 -3.56 -4.55
N HIS A 99 -3.49 -2.73 -4.86
CA HIS A 99 -4.79 -2.75 -4.22
C HIS A 99 -5.86 -2.10 -5.11
N ASP A 100 -7.14 -2.41 -4.93
CA ASP A 100 -8.23 -1.96 -5.84
C ASP A 100 -9.38 -1.23 -5.14
N CYS A 101 -9.22 -0.75 -3.90
CA CYS A 101 -10.30 0.05 -3.28
C CYS A 101 -10.36 1.49 -3.79
N ALA A 102 -11.55 2.08 -3.72
CA ALA A 102 -11.81 3.45 -4.20
C ALA A 102 -10.96 4.54 -3.53
N ASP A 103 -10.51 4.33 -2.28
CA ASP A 103 -9.62 5.27 -1.57
C ASP A 103 -8.15 5.10 -1.98
N TRP A 104 -7.78 3.89 -2.41
CA TRP A 104 -6.39 3.54 -2.79
C TRP A 104 -5.86 4.48 -3.84
N GLY A 105 -6.72 4.82 -4.80
CA GLY A 105 -6.36 5.65 -5.93
C GLY A 105 -5.76 7.01 -5.54
N ARG A 106 -6.22 7.54 -4.41
CA ARG A 106 -5.80 8.86 -3.91
C ARG A 106 -4.56 8.75 -3.04
N VAL A 107 -4.55 7.79 -2.13
CA VAL A 107 -3.48 7.65 -1.12
C VAL A 107 -2.20 7.05 -1.68
N CYS A 108 -2.29 6.22 -2.73
CA CYS A 108 -1.12 5.58 -3.33
C CYS A 108 -0.12 6.60 -3.90
N VAL A 109 -0.62 7.73 -4.42
CA VAL A 109 0.21 8.84 -4.94
C VAL A 109 1.11 9.44 -3.86
N LYS A 110 0.63 9.46 -2.61
CA LYS A 110 1.36 9.94 -1.43
C LYS A 110 2.07 8.83 -0.65
N LYS A 111 2.05 7.59 -1.17
CA LYS A 111 2.59 6.40 -0.49
C LYS A 111 2.02 6.24 0.93
N GLN A 112 0.72 6.55 1.05
CA GLN A 112 -0.08 6.36 2.25
C GLN A 112 -0.98 5.14 2.10
N PHE A 113 -1.46 4.62 3.23
CA PHE A 113 -2.35 3.48 3.29
C PHE A 113 -3.81 3.90 3.48
N CYS A 114 -4.70 3.17 2.81
CA CYS A 114 -6.12 3.24 3.11
C CYS A 114 -6.43 2.37 4.34
N LYS A 115 -7.66 2.48 4.86
CA LYS A 115 -8.13 1.68 6.01
C LYS A 115 -7.98 0.16 5.81
N HIS A 116 -8.04 -0.35 4.58
CA HIS A 116 -7.96 -1.79 4.31
C HIS A 116 -6.54 -2.31 4.52
N LEU A 117 -5.53 -1.56 4.08
CA LEU A 117 -4.12 -1.89 4.30
C LEU A 117 -3.79 -1.84 5.79
N GLY A 118 -4.24 -0.80 6.50
CA GLY A 118 -4.10 -0.74 7.95
C GLY A 118 -4.70 -1.98 8.64
N ARG A 119 -5.93 -2.36 8.26
CA ARG A 119 -6.57 -3.55 8.83
C ARG A 119 -5.83 -4.84 8.49
N LEU A 120 -5.32 -4.98 7.26
CA LEU A 120 -4.53 -6.14 6.85
C LEU A 120 -3.30 -6.29 7.75
N PHE A 121 -2.49 -5.25 7.90
CA PHE A 121 -1.29 -5.30 8.73
C PHE A 121 -1.59 -5.56 10.20
N MET A 122 -2.70 -5.03 10.74
CA MET A 122 -3.19 -5.35 12.09
C MET A 122 -3.65 -6.81 12.25
N SER A 123 -3.84 -7.56 11.15
CA SER A 123 -4.32 -8.96 11.17
C SER A 123 -3.25 -9.96 10.73
N LEU A 124 -2.05 -9.49 10.38
CA LEU A 124 -0.90 -10.35 10.08
C LEU A 124 -0.19 -10.75 11.38
N PRO A 125 0.64 -11.82 11.37
CA PRO A 125 1.57 -12.08 12.46
C PRO A 125 2.42 -10.84 12.72
N GLU A 126 2.54 -10.45 14.00
CA GLU A 126 3.14 -9.18 14.43
C GLU A 126 4.55 -8.98 13.86
N GLU A 127 5.43 -9.97 14.03
CA GLU A 127 6.81 -9.94 13.52
C GLU A 127 6.87 -9.70 12.00
N LEU A 128 5.99 -10.36 11.23
CA LEU A 128 5.92 -10.20 9.78
C LEU A 128 5.43 -8.81 9.39
N ALA A 129 4.40 -8.32 10.07
CA ALA A 129 3.84 -6.99 9.82
C ALA A 129 4.90 -5.91 10.08
N GLU A 130 5.57 -5.98 11.23
CA GLU A 130 6.64 -5.06 11.59
C GLU A 130 7.80 -5.09 10.59
N GLU A 131 8.31 -6.28 10.24
CA GLU A 131 9.41 -6.42 9.28
C GLU A 131 9.09 -5.71 7.95
N ILE A 132 7.91 -5.98 7.41
CA ILE A 132 7.49 -5.42 6.11
C ILE A 132 7.23 -3.92 6.22
N LEU A 133 6.53 -3.45 7.25
CA LEU A 133 6.27 -2.02 7.44
C LEU A 133 7.56 -1.22 7.61
N ARG A 134 8.51 -1.71 8.41
CA ARG A 134 9.84 -1.10 8.58
C ARG A 134 10.58 -1.03 7.25
N ARG A 135 10.52 -2.09 6.44
CA ARG A 135 11.16 -2.12 5.11
C ARG A 135 10.53 -1.11 4.15
N ILE A 136 9.21 -1.04 4.10
CA ILE A 136 8.49 -0.05 3.28
C ILE A 136 8.86 1.37 3.73
N LEU A 137 8.95 1.61 5.04
CA LEU A 137 9.24 2.93 5.59
C LEU A 137 10.66 3.39 5.25
N ARG A 138 11.67 2.51 5.43
CA ARG A 138 13.07 2.81 5.11
C ARG A 138 13.32 3.03 3.62
N GLU A 139 12.63 2.25 2.80
CA GLU A 139 12.83 2.24 1.34
C GLU A 139 11.68 2.96 0.62
N LYS A 140 10.90 3.80 1.33
CA LYS A 140 9.61 4.35 0.86
C LYS A 140 9.69 4.92 -0.55
N GLU A 141 10.80 5.57 -0.88
CA GLU A 141 10.98 6.15 -2.21
C GLU A 141 11.11 5.14 -3.36
N GLU A 142 11.56 3.93 -3.07
CA GLU A 142 11.74 2.84 -4.03
C GLU A 142 10.49 1.99 -4.23
N TRP A 143 9.54 2.04 -3.30
CA TRP A 143 8.29 1.29 -3.39
C TRP A 143 7.32 1.90 -4.39
N LYS A 144 6.68 1.02 -5.18
CA LYS A 144 5.65 1.35 -6.15
C LYS A 144 4.29 1.00 -5.57
N PHE A 145 3.46 2.02 -5.36
CA PHE A 145 2.07 1.84 -4.92
C PHE A 145 1.18 2.08 -6.13
N ARG A 146 0.43 1.08 -6.57
CA ARG A 146 -0.36 1.14 -7.80
C ARG A 146 -1.73 0.49 -7.63
N PRO A 147 -2.77 0.93 -8.34
CA PRO A 147 -3.97 0.13 -8.48
C PRO A 147 -3.67 -1.18 -9.24
N PHE A 148 -4.51 -2.19 -9.10
CA PHE A 148 -4.53 -3.29 -10.07
C PHE A 148 -4.89 -2.70 -11.44
N THR A 149 -3.97 -2.80 -12.39
CA THR A 149 -4.23 -2.50 -13.80
C THR A 149 -4.67 -3.79 -14.48
N GLU A 150 -5.80 -3.76 -15.18
CA GLU A 150 -6.15 -4.80 -16.15
C GLU A 150 -5.16 -4.82 -17.33
#